data_AF-A0A547Q692-F1
#
_entry.id   AF-A0A547Q692-F1
#
_cell.length_a   1.000
_cell.length_b   1.000
_cell.length_c   1.000
_cell.angle_alpha   90.00
_cell.angle_beta   90.00
_cell.angle_gamma   90.00
#
_symmetry.space_group_name_H-M   'P 1'
#
loop_
_entity.id
_entity.type
_entity.pdbx_description
1 polymer ?
#
loop_
_entity_poly.entity_id
_entity_poly.type
_entity_poly.pdbx_seq_one_letter_code
_entity_poly.pdbx_strand_id
1 'polypeptide(L)'
;MVDHDDGGAARCVTFQIRPPRQIRIGSGTACIRTTRRIVSAPKKVAAMGKRSAYPRRRLDCYDTPPEAVAPLIGHLAPGVRYWEPCAGSGALLTALAGHAMCVGATDIEPRSRLVRRAAAEALTARRIAKAGAERFITNPPYPSNGSKGEPTLGLIRHLAAIRPTWMLLPFDFTANQYFASVASICVKILPIGRVSWMFNGDGGKENSAWVLFDAAHVGPTRFFANTPSVRRIAA
;
A
#
# COMPACT_ATOMS: atom_id res chain seq x y z
N MET A 1 -61.72 19.40 -8.49
CA MET A 1 -62.06 18.26 -9.36
C MET A 1 -60.74 17.79 -9.95
N VAL A 2 -60.07 16.81 -9.31
CA VAL A 2 -60.28 15.34 -9.53
C VAL A 2 -59.72 15.05 -10.94
N ASP A 3 -58.68 14.26 -11.21
CA ASP A 3 -57.96 13.12 -10.60
C ASP A 3 -56.71 12.89 -11.52
N HIS A 4 -55.70 12.04 -11.32
CA HIS A 4 -55.19 11.16 -10.27
C HIS A 4 -53.73 10.79 -10.65
N ASP A 5 -53.01 10.24 -9.67
CA ASP A 5 -51.73 9.55 -9.70
C ASP A 5 -51.55 8.47 -10.80
N ASP A 6 -50.30 8.17 -11.12
CA ASP A 6 -49.69 6.81 -11.08
C ASP A 6 -48.23 6.89 -11.58
N GLY A 7 -47.20 6.52 -10.82
CA GLY A 7 -47.07 5.23 -10.13
C GLY A 7 -46.13 4.31 -10.90
N GLY A 8 -44.89 4.74 -11.16
CA GLY A 8 -43.88 3.97 -11.91
C GLY A 8 -43.31 2.80 -11.11
N ALA A 9 -44.04 1.70 -11.04
CA ALA A 9 -43.64 0.47 -10.35
C ALA A 9 -42.49 -0.26 -11.07
N ALA A 10 -41.49 -0.68 -10.28
CA ALA A 10 -40.39 -1.54 -10.70
C ALA A 10 -40.92 -2.91 -11.17
N ARG A 11 -40.56 -3.30 -12.39
CA ARG A 11 -40.92 -4.62 -12.94
C ARG A 11 -40.01 -5.69 -12.34
N CYS A 12 -40.55 -6.46 -11.39
CA CYS A 12 -40.00 -7.72 -10.92
C CYS A 12 -40.22 -8.78 -12.01
N VAL A 13 -39.14 -9.31 -12.59
CA VAL A 13 -39.20 -10.38 -13.60
C VAL A 13 -39.07 -11.72 -12.89
N THR A 14 -40.21 -12.37 -12.62
CA THR A 14 -40.27 -13.73 -12.07
C THR A 14 -40.04 -14.75 -13.19
N PHE A 15 -38.94 -15.50 -13.13
CA PHE A 15 -38.72 -16.65 -14.01
C PHE A 15 -39.56 -17.84 -13.53
N GLN A 16 -40.60 -18.23 -14.28
CA GLN A 16 -41.30 -19.49 -14.07
C GLN A 16 -40.54 -20.64 -14.73
N ILE A 17 -40.03 -21.56 -13.93
CA ILE A 17 -39.44 -22.82 -14.40
C ILE A 17 -40.59 -23.76 -14.75
N ARG A 18 -40.74 -24.12 -16.04
CA ARG A 18 -41.69 -25.15 -16.46
C ARG A 18 -41.18 -26.54 -16.03
N PRO A 19 -42.02 -27.41 -15.45
CA PRO A 19 -41.61 -28.77 -15.12
C PRO A 19 -41.41 -29.61 -16.39
N PRO A 20 -40.48 -30.59 -16.37
CA PRO A 20 -40.23 -31.45 -17.52
C PRO A 20 -41.39 -32.41 -17.78
N ARG A 21 -41.71 -32.62 -19.07
CA ARG A 21 -42.70 -33.60 -19.51
C ARG A 21 -42.24 -35.02 -19.19
N GLN A 22 -43.10 -35.81 -18.54
CA GLN A 22 -42.91 -37.26 -18.40
C GLN A 22 -43.21 -37.96 -19.72
N ILE A 23 -42.25 -38.75 -20.20
CA ILE A 23 -42.45 -39.74 -21.26
C ILE A 23 -42.44 -41.12 -20.58
N ARG A 24 -43.54 -41.86 -20.69
CA ARG A 24 -43.60 -43.28 -20.29
C ARG A 24 -42.98 -44.13 -21.39
N ILE A 25 -42.03 -44.98 -21.03
CA ILE A 25 -41.55 -46.06 -21.89
C ILE A 25 -41.60 -47.35 -21.07
N GLY A 26 -42.36 -48.32 -21.58
CA GLY A 26 -42.52 -49.64 -20.99
C GLY A 26 -41.40 -50.62 -21.36
N SER A 27 -41.30 -51.65 -20.52
CA SER A 27 -40.71 -52.98 -20.74
C SER A 27 -39.27 -53.08 -21.29
N GLY A 28 -38.33 -53.24 -20.36
CA GLY A 28 -37.34 -54.33 -20.32
C GLY A 28 -36.42 -54.55 -21.53
N THR A 29 -35.16 -54.15 -21.40
CA THR A 29 -34.00 -54.99 -21.76
C THR A 29 -32.77 -54.49 -20.98
N ALA A 30 -32.03 -55.41 -20.36
CA ALA A 30 -30.81 -55.11 -19.61
C ALA A 30 -29.71 -54.57 -20.55
N CYS A 31 -29.20 -53.38 -20.25
CA CYS A 31 -28.05 -52.79 -20.92
C CYS A 31 -26.96 -52.57 -19.88
N ILE A 32 -25.85 -53.32 -20.00
CA ILE A 32 -24.66 -53.16 -19.17
C ILE A 32 -24.05 -51.79 -19.52
N ARG A 33 -24.38 -50.76 -18.74
CA ARG A 33 -23.68 -49.48 -18.80
C ARG A 33 -22.41 -49.60 -17.97
N THR A 34 -21.28 -49.76 -18.65
CA THR A 34 -19.98 -49.37 -18.11
C THR A 34 -20.05 -47.88 -17.79
N THR A 35 -20.30 -47.56 -16.52
CA THR A 35 -20.17 -46.20 -16.02
C THR A 35 -18.69 -45.86 -15.99
N ARG A 36 -18.15 -45.32 -17.10
CA ARG A 36 -16.93 -44.52 -17.03
C ARG A 36 -17.24 -43.35 -16.10
N ARG A 37 -16.81 -43.47 -14.85
CA ARG A 37 -16.76 -42.35 -13.91
C ARG A 37 -15.82 -41.34 -14.55
N ILE A 38 -16.39 -40.29 -15.16
CA ILE A 38 -15.61 -39.12 -15.55
C ILE A 38 -15.20 -38.48 -14.22
N VAL A 39 -14.04 -38.88 -13.71
CA VAL A 39 -13.39 -38.20 -12.61
C VAL A 39 -12.93 -36.88 -13.22
N SER A 40 -13.71 -35.81 -13.01
CA SER A 40 -13.28 -34.48 -13.37
C SER A 40 -11.96 -34.22 -12.65
N ALA A 41 -10.94 -33.83 -13.42
CA ALA A 41 -9.68 -33.41 -12.85
C ALA A 41 -9.95 -32.34 -11.76
N PRO A 42 -9.26 -32.39 -10.62
CA PRO A 42 -9.45 -31.38 -9.58
C PRO A 42 -9.21 -30.01 -10.22
N LYS A 43 -10.25 -29.16 -10.25
CA LYS A 43 -10.07 -27.76 -10.61
C LYS A 43 -9.00 -27.22 -9.67
N LYS A 44 -7.89 -26.74 -10.22
CA LYS A 44 -6.95 -25.89 -9.47
C LYS A 44 -7.78 -24.76 -8.89
N VAL A 45 -8.10 -24.85 -7.60
CA VAL A 45 -8.55 -23.70 -6.84
C VAL A 45 -7.33 -22.80 -6.84
N ALA A 46 -7.32 -21.81 -7.73
CA ALA A 46 -6.39 -20.70 -7.59
C ALA A 46 -6.60 -20.21 -6.15
N ALA A 47 -5.56 -20.27 -5.32
CA ALA A 47 -5.66 -19.74 -3.97
C ALA A 47 -6.01 -18.25 -4.11
N MET A 48 -7.21 -17.87 -3.66
CA MET A 48 -7.72 -16.50 -3.72
C MET A 48 -7.03 -15.67 -2.63
N GLY A 49 -5.70 -15.57 -2.72
CA GLY A 49 -4.87 -14.81 -1.79
C GLY A 49 -4.45 -13.49 -2.42
N LYS A 50 -4.44 -12.41 -1.63
CA LYS A 50 -3.79 -11.13 -2.01
C LYS A 50 -2.33 -11.30 -2.46
N ARG A 51 -1.69 -12.45 -2.15
CA ARG A 51 -0.26 -12.73 -2.35
C ARG A 51 -0.08 -13.84 -3.38
N SER A 52 0.66 -13.57 -4.47
CA SER A 52 1.21 -14.63 -5.33
C SER A 52 2.54 -15.11 -4.77
N ALA A 53 2.97 -16.30 -5.19
CA ALA A 53 4.27 -16.91 -4.89
C ALA A 53 5.47 -16.19 -5.53
N TYR A 54 5.44 -14.86 -5.69
CA TYR A 54 6.62 -14.13 -6.14
C TYR A 54 7.59 -13.99 -4.96
N PRO A 55 8.88 -14.35 -5.11
CA PRO A 55 9.85 -14.19 -4.04
C PRO A 55 9.96 -12.70 -3.68
N ARG A 56 9.60 -12.35 -2.43
CA ARG A 56 9.86 -11.01 -1.89
C ARG A 56 11.38 -10.82 -1.88
N ARG A 57 11.86 -9.66 -2.32
CA ARG A 57 13.29 -9.33 -2.19
C ARG A 57 13.68 -9.51 -0.73
N ARG A 58 14.82 -10.16 -0.50
CA ARG A 58 15.40 -10.35 0.84
C ARG A 58 15.47 -8.96 1.49
N LEU A 59 14.72 -8.77 2.58
CA LEU A 59 14.57 -7.50 3.36
C LEU A 59 13.56 -6.46 2.84
N ASP A 60 12.68 -6.78 1.88
CA ASP A 60 11.73 -5.81 1.27
C ASP A 60 12.45 -4.54 0.75
N CYS A 61 13.70 -4.70 0.28
CA CYS A 61 14.50 -3.60 -0.21
C CYS A 61 14.11 -3.20 -1.64
N TYR A 62 13.09 -2.35 -1.73
CA TYR A 62 12.64 -1.74 -2.97
C TYR A 62 13.18 -0.32 -3.08
N ASP A 63 13.85 -0.03 -4.20
CA ASP A 63 14.19 1.33 -4.57
C ASP A 63 12.88 2.11 -4.84
N THR A 64 12.76 3.31 -4.30
CA THR A 64 11.53 4.10 -4.40
C THR A 64 11.41 4.74 -5.77
N PRO A 65 10.39 4.40 -6.57
CA PRO A 65 10.27 4.95 -7.90
C PRO A 65 9.67 6.38 -7.86
N PRO A 66 10.00 7.26 -8.84
CA PRO A 66 9.57 8.67 -8.81
C PRO A 66 8.05 8.87 -8.74
N GLU A 67 7.25 8.00 -9.35
CA GLU A 67 5.79 8.08 -9.31
C GLU A 67 5.23 7.88 -7.89
N ALA A 68 5.96 7.17 -7.02
CA ALA A 68 5.55 7.04 -5.62
C ALA A 68 5.78 8.35 -4.84
N VAL A 69 6.73 9.18 -5.29
CA VAL A 69 7.10 10.46 -4.64
C VAL A 69 6.22 11.60 -5.11
N ALA A 70 5.78 11.59 -6.37
CA ALA A 70 5.04 12.70 -6.97
C ALA A 70 3.85 13.22 -6.13
N PRO A 71 2.98 12.38 -5.53
CA PRO A 71 1.89 12.85 -4.69
C PRO A 71 2.37 13.54 -3.39
N LEU A 72 3.53 13.16 -2.86
CA LEU A 72 4.08 13.73 -1.62
C LEU A 72 4.52 15.19 -1.81
N ILE A 73 5.00 15.57 -3.00
CA ILE A 73 5.63 16.88 -3.27
C ILE A 73 4.71 18.04 -2.85
N GLY A 74 3.42 17.98 -3.19
CA GLY A 74 2.44 19.02 -2.83
C GLY A 74 2.15 19.15 -1.33
N HIS A 75 2.68 18.24 -0.50
CA HIS A 75 2.56 18.26 0.95
C HIS A 75 3.86 18.62 1.67
N LEU A 76 4.93 18.87 0.93
CA LEU A 76 6.20 19.36 1.46
C LEU A 76 6.24 20.89 1.40
N ALA A 77 6.87 21.50 2.40
CA ALA A 77 7.19 22.92 2.29
C ALA A 77 8.29 23.09 1.23
N PRO A 78 8.25 24.16 0.41
CA PRO A 78 9.31 24.42 -0.56
C PRO A 78 10.70 24.44 0.10
N GLY A 79 11.64 23.68 -0.46
CA GLY A 79 13.03 23.65 0.03
C GLY A 79 13.24 22.96 1.37
N VAL A 80 12.23 22.24 1.89
CA VAL A 80 12.33 21.61 3.21
C VAL A 80 13.53 20.70 3.35
N ARG A 81 14.22 20.81 4.48
CA ARG A 81 15.43 20.04 4.77
C ARG A 81 15.07 18.71 5.42
N TYR A 82 15.52 17.60 4.85
CA TYR A 82 15.16 16.27 5.36
C TYR A 82 16.36 15.33 5.48
N TRP A 83 16.20 14.33 6.33
CA TRP A 83 17.10 13.18 6.43
C TRP A 83 16.40 11.91 5.92
N GLU A 84 17.10 11.09 5.13
CA GLU A 84 16.62 9.79 4.65
C GLU A 84 17.33 8.64 5.38
N PRO A 85 16.72 8.05 6.42
CA PRO A 85 17.38 7.10 7.31
C PRO A 85 17.42 5.64 6.82
N CYS A 86 16.68 5.29 5.76
CA CYS A 86 16.69 3.96 5.12
C CYS A 86 16.90 4.11 3.60
N ALA A 87 18.02 4.74 3.23
CA ALA A 87 18.16 5.28 1.88
C ALA A 87 18.51 4.26 0.79
N GLY A 88 18.96 3.06 1.15
CA GLY A 88 19.36 2.02 0.20
C GLY A 88 20.30 2.52 -0.91
N SER A 89 19.78 2.60 -2.14
CA SER A 89 20.49 3.10 -3.34
C SER A 89 20.47 4.63 -3.50
N GLY A 90 19.64 5.35 -2.74
CA GLY A 90 19.41 6.79 -2.90
C GLY A 90 18.37 7.13 -3.98
N ALA A 91 17.52 6.18 -4.38
CA ALA A 91 16.47 6.43 -5.37
C ALA A 91 15.47 7.52 -4.91
N LEU A 92 15.07 7.53 -3.64
CA LEU A 92 14.20 8.55 -3.08
C LEU A 92 14.89 9.92 -3.01
N LEU A 93 16.19 9.98 -2.70
CA LEU A 93 17.01 11.20 -2.83
C LEU A 93 16.90 11.80 -4.23
N THR A 94 17.07 10.94 -5.25
CA THR A 94 17.02 11.36 -6.66
C THR A 94 15.62 11.85 -7.04
N ALA A 95 14.57 11.15 -6.60
CA ALA A 95 13.19 11.51 -6.88
C ALA A 95 12.72 12.80 -6.17
N LEU A 96 13.34 13.16 -5.03
CA LEU A 96 13.05 14.39 -4.30
C LEU A 96 13.95 15.57 -4.71
N ALA A 97 14.93 15.36 -5.58
CA ALA A 97 15.85 16.40 -6.02
C ALA A 97 15.08 17.59 -6.64
N GLY A 98 15.41 18.81 -6.21
CA GLY A 98 14.72 20.03 -6.63
C GLY A 98 13.39 20.32 -5.89
N HIS A 99 12.87 19.37 -5.11
CA HIS A 99 11.63 19.54 -4.32
C HIS A 99 11.90 19.64 -2.82
N ALA A 100 12.89 18.91 -2.32
CA ALA A 100 13.35 18.95 -0.94
C ALA A 100 14.88 18.86 -0.86
N MET A 101 15.48 19.41 0.20
CA MET A 101 16.92 19.41 0.41
C MET A 101 17.32 18.24 1.31
N CYS A 102 18.00 17.23 0.76
CA CYS A 102 18.59 16.19 1.60
C CYS A 102 19.80 16.74 2.35
N VAL A 103 19.80 16.62 3.68
CA VAL A 103 20.91 17.05 4.55
C VAL A 103 21.63 15.88 5.22
N GLY A 104 21.15 14.66 4.97
CA GLY A 104 21.77 13.43 5.42
C GLY A 104 21.02 12.21 4.89
N ALA A 105 21.77 11.20 4.49
CA ALA A 105 21.24 9.93 4.03
C ALA A 105 22.04 8.79 4.67
N THR A 106 21.33 7.83 5.25
CA THR A 106 21.92 6.66 5.89
C THR A 106 21.18 5.39 5.53
N ASP A 107 21.87 4.27 5.59
CA ASP A 107 21.27 2.94 5.49
C ASP A 107 22.15 1.90 6.21
N ILE A 108 21.58 0.78 6.63
CA ILE A 108 22.34 -0.34 7.20
C ILE A 108 23.16 -1.07 6.14
N GLU A 109 22.69 -1.11 4.90
CA GLU A 109 23.32 -1.69 3.71
C GLU A 109 23.30 -0.70 2.53
N PRO A 110 24.09 0.39 2.59
CA PRO A 110 24.14 1.39 1.51
C PRO A 110 24.55 0.78 0.17
N ARG A 111 23.82 1.13 -0.90
CA ARG A 111 24.13 0.74 -2.29
C ARG A 111 24.60 1.93 -3.14
N SER A 112 24.86 3.08 -2.53
CA SER A 112 25.35 4.29 -3.19
C SER A 112 26.37 5.01 -2.33
N ARG A 113 27.34 5.68 -2.97
CA ARG A 113 28.35 6.51 -2.28
C ARG A 113 27.75 7.75 -1.62
N LEU A 114 26.55 8.16 -2.02
CA LEU A 114 25.81 9.27 -1.41
C LEU A 114 25.21 8.88 -0.05
N VAL A 115 25.13 7.59 0.27
CA VAL A 115 24.49 7.05 1.46
C VAL A 115 25.54 6.54 2.44
N ARG A 116 25.51 7.03 3.68
CA ARG A 116 26.44 6.60 4.73
C ARG A 116 25.92 5.36 5.44
N ARG A 117 26.81 4.46 5.86
CA ARG A 117 26.41 3.31 6.68
C ARG A 117 26.04 3.75 8.09
N ALA A 118 24.79 3.55 8.49
CA ALA A 118 24.29 3.68 9.87
C ALA A 118 22.86 3.13 9.97
N ALA A 119 22.52 2.56 11.13
CA ALA A 119 21.14 2.22 11.46
C ALA A 119 20.32 3.48 11.76
N ALA A 120 19.03 3.46 11.40
CA ALA A 120 18.11 4.56 11.64
C ALA A 120 17.92 4.82 13.15
N GLU A 121 17.91 3.76 13.95
CA GLU A 121 17.79 3.76 15.42
C GLU A 121 19.00 4.42 16.12
N ALA A 122 20.13 4.55 15.42
CA ALA A 122 21.32 5.23 15.94
C ALA A 122 21.26 6.76 15.75
N LEU A 123 20.21 7.29 15.10
CA LEU A 123 20.04 8.73 14.93
C LEU A 123 19.59 9.35 16.25
N THR A 124 20.15 10.51 16.60
CA THR A 124 19.85 11.21 17.84
C THR A 124 19.35 12.61 17.54
N ALA A 125 18.50 13.16 18.41
CA ALA A 125 18.01 14.53 18.28
C ALA A 125 19.14 15.55 18.10
N ARG A 126 20.25 15.41 18.84
CA ARG A 126 21.45 16.25 18.71
C ARG A 126 22.06 16.17 17.31
N ARG A 127 22.23 14.97 16.75
CA ARG A 127 22.81 14.78 15.41
C ARG A 127 21.93 15.38 14.33
N ILE A 128 20.62 15.15 14.43
CA ILE A 128 19.63 15.63 13.47
C ILE A 128 19.52 17.15 13.52
N ALA A 129 19.52 17.74 14.72
CA ALA A 129 19.57 19.18 14.91
C ALA A 129 20.85 19.80 14.34
N LYS A 130 22.02 19.19 14.57
CA LYS A 130 23.31 19.66 14.01
C LYS A 130 23.34 19.64 12.48
N ALA A 131 22.73 18.64 11.86
CA ALA A 131 22.57 18.59 10.40
C ALA A 131 21.52 19.58 9.89
N GLY A 132 20.65 20.05 10.78
CA GLY A 132 19.53 20.95 10.48
C GLY A 132 18.44 20.29 9.64
N ALA A 133 18.22 18.98 9.82
CA ALA A 133 17.07 18.32 9.21
C ALA A 133 15.79 18.71 9.98
N GLU A 134 14.77 19.08 9.24
CA GLU A 134 13.47 19.48 9.78
C GLU A 134 12.51 18.29 9.92
N ARG A 135 12.73 17.25 9.10
CA ARG A 135 11.92 16.04 9.04
C ARG A 135 12.71 14.84 8.55
N PHE A 136 12.14 13.66 8.73
CA PHE A 136 12.55 12.45 8.04
C PHE A 136 11.61 12.18 6.85
N ILE A 137 12.14 11.68 5.75
CA ILE A 137 11.36 11.17 4.62
C ILE A 137 12.03 9.88 4.16
N THR A 138 11.31 8.76 4.17
CA THR A 138 11.93 7.44 3.92
C THR A 138 10.94 6.42 3.40
N ASN A 139 11.45 5.42 2.68
CA ASN A 139 10.78 4.15 2.42
C ASN A 139 11.39 3.11 3.39
N PRO A 140 10.81 2.90 4.58
CA PRO A 140 11.41 2.04 5.59
C PRO A 140 11.24 0.55 5.24
N PRO A 141 12.01 -0.35 5.86
CA PRO A 141 11.70 -1.77 5.84
C PRO A 141 10.29 -2.03 6.40
N TYR A 142 9.54 -2.90 5.73
CA TYR A 142 8.19 -3.28 6.14
C TYR A 142 8.22 -4.35 7.25
N PRO A 143 7.08 -4.56 7.95
CA PRO A 143 7.03 -5.57 8.99
C PRO A 143 7.36 -6.96 8.45
N SER A 144 8.30 -7.64 9.09
CA SER A 144 8.60 -9.03 8.73
C SER A 144 7.45 -9.95 9.17
N ASN A 145 7.22 -11.07 8.48
CA ASN A 145 6.16 -12.01 8.89
C ASN A 145 6.40 -12.49 10.34
N GLY A 146 5.38 -12.40 11.20
CA GLY A 146 5.46 -12.80 12.61
C GLY A 146 6.14 -11.78 13.55
N SER A 147 6.67 -10.68 13.02
CA SER A 147 7.41 -9.65 13.79
C SER A 147 6.56 -8.70 14.63
N LYS A 148 5.23 -8.86 14.62
CA LYS A 148 4.29 -7.98 15.32
C LYS A 148 4.41 -6.48 14.96
N GLY A 149 4.73 -6.18 13.69
CA GLY A 149 4.83 -4.80 13.20
C GLY A 149 6.27 -4.26 13.15
N GLU A 150 7.26 -5.02 13.59
CA GLU A 150 8.67 -4.62 13.58
C GLU A 150 9.38 -4.96 12.26
N PRO A 151 10.39 -4.18 11.82
CA PRO A 151 10.99 -3.03 12.50
C PRO A 151 10.22 -1.71 12.34
N THR A 152 9.16 -1.70 11.53
CA THR A 152 8.46 -0.46 11.15
C THR A 152 7.95 0.32 12.35
N LEU A 153 7.33 -0.34 13.34
CA LEU A 153 6.84 0.33 14.56
C LEU A 153 7.97 0.97 15.38
N GLY A 154 9.08 0.27 15.60
CA GLY A 154 10.25 0.79 16.28
C GLY A 154 10.79 2.05 15.59
N LEU A 155 10.90 2.01 14.27
CA LEU A 155 11.33 3.15 13.46
C LEU A 155 10.35 4.33 13.55
N ILE A 156 9.03 4.09 13.49
CA ILE A 156 8.02 5.14 13.65
C ILE A 156 8.21 5.84 15.00
N ARG A 157 8.25 5.08 16.10
CA ARG A 157 8.36 5.66 17.45
C ARG A 157 9.65 6.44 17.63
N HIS A 158 10.77 5.87 17.21
CA HIS A 158 12.08 6.49 17.36
C HIS A 158 12.21 7.78 16.56
N LEU A 159 11.89 7.74 15.26
CA LEU A 159 12.08 8.88 14.37
C LEU A 159 11.06 9.99 14.64
N ALA A 160 9.79 9.64 14.88
CA ALA A 160 8.74 10.62 15.18
C ALA A 160 8.94 11.32 16.54
N ALA A 161 9.66 10.68 17.48
CA ALA A 161 10.08 11.33 18.72
C ALA A 161 11.18 12.39 18.52
N ILE A 162 11.89 12.34 17.39
CA ILE A 162 12.97 13.28 17.07
C ILE A 162 12.47 14.42 16.17
N ARG A 163 11.78 14.09 15.07
CA ARG A 163 11.22 15.04 14.10
C ARG A 163 9.99 14.45 13.39
N PRO A 164 9.12 15.29 12.80
CA PRO A 164 8.07 14.82 11.91
C PRO A 164 8.65 13.87 10.85
N THR A 165 7.99 12.73 10.64
CA THR A 165 8.53 11.62 9.87
C THR A 165 7.52 11.15 8.83
N TRP A 166 7.85 11.32 7.55
CA TRP A 166 7.13 10.74 6.43
C TRP A 166 7.67 9.34 6.13
N MET A 167 6.78 8.35 6.13
CA MET A 167 7.10 6.97 5.75
C MET A 167 6.20 6.50 4.61
N LEU A 168 6.80 5.89 3.59
CA LEU A 168 6.07 5.17 2.56
C LEU A 168 5.74 3.77 3.06
N LEU A 169 4.46 3.46 3.26
CA LEU A 169 4.01 2.23 3.88
C LEU A 169 2.95 1.53 3.00
N PRO A 170 2.71 0.21 3.18
CA PRO A 170 1.50 -0.42 2.68
C PRO A 170 0.29 0.30 3.28
N PHE A 171 -0.69 0.67 2.46
CA PHE A 171 -1.87 1.38 2.94
C PHE A 171 -2.64 0.56 4.00
N ASP A 172 -2.74 -0.75 3.80
CA ASP A 172 -3.35 -1.68 4.77
C ASP A 172 -2.63 -1.67 6.14
N PHE A 173 -1.41 -1.11 6.24
CA PHE A 173 -0.76 -0.90 7.53
C PHE A 173 -1.60 -0.01 8.44
N THR A 174 -2.22 1.05 7.91
CA THR A 174 -3.05 1.99 8.70
C THR A 174 -4.35 1.37 9.19
N ALA A 175 -4.70 0.17 8.72
CA ALA A 175 -5.92 -0.55 9.09
C ALA A 175 -5.66 -1.77 9.99
N ASN A 176 -4.41 -2.03 10.38
CA ASN A 176 -4.08 -3.18 11.23
C ASN A 176 -3.97 -2.80 12.73
N GLN A 177 -4.03 -3.81 13.61
CA GLN A 177 -3.95 -3.61 15.06
C GLN A 177 -2.63 -3.01 15.54
N TYR A 178 -1.54 -3.16 14.78
CA TYR A 178 -0.23 -2.63 15.13
C TYR A 178 -0.19 -1.11 15.00
N PHE A 179 -0.85 -0.57 13.98
CA PHE A 179 -1.01 0.86 13.77
C PHE A 179 -1.75 1.55 14.92
N ALA A 180 -2.67 0.86 15.61
CA ALA A 180 -3.35 1.42 16.78
C ALA A 180 -2.36 1.93 17.85
N SER A 181 -1.17 1.30 17.97
CA SER A 181 -0.13 1.72 18.93
C SER A 181 0.59 3.03 18.55
N VAL A 182 0.40 3.52 17.33
CA VAL A 182 1.02 4.75 16.81
C VAL A 182 -0.02 5.70 16.17
N ALA A 183 -1.31 5.37 16.25
CA ALA A 183 -2.38 6.14 15.62
C ALA A 183 -2.51 7.55 16.23
N SER A 184 -2.26 7.71 17.53
CA SER A 184 -2.31 9.00 18.22
C SER A 184 -1.29 10.02 17.73
N ILE A 185 -0.15 9.55 17.20
CA ILE A 185 0.92 10.40 16.64
C ILE A 185 0.85 10.51 15.11
N CYS A 186 -0.20 9.95 14.48
CA CYS A 186 -0.39 10.01 13.04
C CYS A 186 -1.06 11.33 12.63
N VAL A 187 -0.30 12.19 11.95
CA VAL A 187 -0.74 13.51 11.50
C VAL A 187 -1.56 13.41 10.21
N LYS A 188 -1.09 12.57 9.26
CA LYS A 188 -1.60 12.56 7.89
C LYS A 188 -1.42 11.19 7.23
N ILE A 189 -2.44 10.76 6.49
CA ILE A 189 -2.40 9.60 5.59
C ILE A 189 -2.69 10.08 4.16
N LEU A 190 -1.78 9.78 3.25
CA LEU A 190 -1.86 10.10 1.83
C LEU A 190 -1.70 8.79 1.02
N PRO A 191 -2.80 8.10 0.67
CA PRO A 191 -2.77 6.96 -0.24
C PRO A 191 -2.30 7.39 -1.63
N ILE A 192 -1.43 6.59 -2.23
CA ILE A 192 -0.86 6.83 -3.57
C ILE A 192 -1.22 5.73 -4.58
N GLY A 193 -1.98 4.72 -4.16
CA GLY A 193 -2.37 3.60 -5.00
C GLY A 193 -1.24 2.58 -5.18
N ARG A 194 -1.25 1.86 -6.30
CA ARG A 194 -0.30 0.78 -6.59
C ARG A 194 0.96 1.33 -7.24
N VAL A 195 2.10 1.07 -6.61
CA VAL A 195 3.42 1.50 -7.09
C VAL A 195 4.07 0.42 -7.95
N SER A 196 4.70 0.79 -9.07
CA SER A 196 5.47 -0.15 -9.90
C SER A 196 6.91 -0.28 -9.39
N TRP A 197 7.09 -1.13 -8.38
CA TRP A 197 8.40 -1.31 -7.71
C TRP A 197 9.51 -1.88 -8.59
N MET A 198 9.14 -2.51 -9.71
CA MET A 198 10.09 -3.09 -10.66
C MET A 198 10.32 -2.17 -11.87
N PHE A 199 9.80 -0.93 -11.85
CA PHE A 199 9.93 0.06 -12.94
C PHE A 199 9.44 -0.46 -14.30
N ASN A 200 8.51 -1.42 -14.29
CA ASN A 200 8.03 -2.11 -15.49
C ASN A 200 6.60 -1.70 -15.87
N GLY A 201 6.01 -0.72 -15.17
CA GLY A 201 4.63 -0.28 -15.36
C GLY A 201 3.59 -1.15 -14.67
N ASP A 202 3.95 -2.35 -14.20
CA ASP A 202 3.05 -3.21 -13.45
C ASP A 202 2.98 -2.75 -11.99
N GLY A 203 1.81 -2.28 -11.59
CA GLY A 203 1.55 -1.91 -10.20
C GLY A 203 1.66 -3.12 -9.27
N GLY A 204 2.29 -2.93 -8.12
CA GLY A 204 2.30 -3.90 -7.04
C GLY A 204 0.88 -4.31 -6.61
N LYS A 205 0.78 -5.44 -5.91
CA LYS A 205 -0.53 -5.99 -5.51
C LYS A 205 -1.21 -5.20 -4.40
N GLU A 206 -0.43 -4.46 -3.62
CA GLU A 206 -0.87 -3.73 -2.45
C GLU A 206 -0.84 -2.22 -2.78
N ASN A 207 -1.83 -1.49 -2.24
CA ASN A 207 -1.78 -0.04 -2.28
C ASN A 207 -0.73 0.46 -1.28
N SER A 208 -0.09 1.58 -1.60
CA SER A 208 0.85 2.27 -0.72
C SER A 208 0.29 3.62 -0.31
N ALA A 209 0.83 4.16 0.78
CA ALA A 209 0.52 5.48 1.29
C ALA A 209 1.76 6.12 1.90
N TRP A 210 1.88 7.44 1.74
CA TRP A 210 2.74 8.24 2.60
C TRP A 210 1.99 8.53 3.90
N VAL A 211 2.61 8.22 5.03
CA VAL A 211 2.07 8.47 6.36
C VAL A 211 3.01 9.38 7.12
N LEU A 212 2.48 10.48 7.66
CA LEU A 212 3.22 11.43 8.48
C LEU A 212 2.97 11.14 9.95
N PHE A 213 4.04 10.89 10.70
CA PHE A 213 4.01 10.75 12.14
C PHE A 213 4.76 11.90 12.82
N ASP A 214 4.25 12.36 13.96
CA ASP A 214 4.89 13.36 14.81
C ASP A 214 4.47 13.09 16.26
N ALA A 215 5.45 12.84 17.14
CA ALA A 215 5.16 12.58 18.55
C ALA A 215 4.51 13.78 19.27
N ALA A 216 4.69 15.00 18.74
CA ALA A 216 4.05 16.21 19.26
C ALA A 216 2.65 16.45 18.68
N HIS A 217 2.13 15.58 17.81
CA HIS A 217 0.83 15.76 17.19
C HIS A 217 -0.30 15.75 18.21
N VAL A 218 -1.17 16.76 18.12
CA VAL A 218 -2.41 16.87 18.89
C VAL A 218 -3.55 17.09 17.91
N GLY A 219 -4.55 16.21 17.95
CA GLY A 219 -5.77 16.31 17.14
C GLY A 219 -5.97 15.13 16.20
N PRO A 220 -6.95 15.21 15.29
CA PRO A 220 -7.31 14.09 14.41
C PRO A 220 -6.26 13.86 13.31
N THR A 221 -6.15 12.61 12.88
CA THR A 221 -5.42 12.26 11.65
C THR A 221 -6.17 12.78 10.43
N ARG A 222 -5.46 13.45 9.51
CA ARG A 222 -6.04 13.90 8.24
C ARG A 222 -5.84 12.86 7.14
N PHE A 223 -6.94 12.44 6.53
CA PHE A 223 -6.92 11.57 5.36
C PHE A 223 -7.05 12.39 4.07
N PHE A 224 -6.18 12.14 3.10
CA PHE A 224 -6.24 12.78 1.78
C PHE A 224 -6.66 11.74 0.75
N ALA A 225 -7.58 12.09 -0.15
CA ALA A 225 -7.86 11.24 -1.29
C ALA A 225 -6.65 11.21 -2.25
N ASN A 226 -6.45 10.09 -2.94
CA ASN A 226 -5.48 10.05 -4.02
C ASN A 226 -6.03 10.84 -5.22
N THR A 227 -5.74 12.13 -5.28
CA THR A 227 -6.07 12.95 -6.44
C THR A 227 -4.94 12.79 -7.45
N PRO A 228 -5.22 12.36 -8.69
CA PRO A 228 -4.21 12.34 -9.74
C PRO A 228 -3.58 13.73 -9.83
N SER A 229 -2.25 13.81 -9.69
CA SER A 229 -1.53 15.04 -10.01
C SER A 229 -1.95 15.49 -11.41
N VAL A 230 -2.34 16.76 -11.55
CA VAL A 230 -2.94 17.38 -12.76
C VAL A 230 -1.94 17.49 -13.93
N ARG A 231 -1.28 16.37 -14.28
CA ARG A 231 -0.35 16.23 -15.40
C ARG A 231 -0.64 14.95 -16.21
N ARG A 232 -1.92 14.70 -16.46
CA ARG A 232 -2.40 13.83 -17.56
C ARG A 232 -3.40 14.56 -18.45
N ILE A 233 -3.18 15.85 -18.67
CA ILE A 233 -3.77 16.58 -19.80
C ILE A 233 -2.63 17.39 -20.43
N ALA A 234 -1.84 16.71 -21.24
CA ALA A 234 -1.09 17.31 -22.32
C ALA A 234 -1.19 16.32 -23.48
N ALA A 235 -1.69 16.86 -24.60
CA ALA A 235 -2.08 16.28 -25.88
C ALA A 235 -1.43 14.96 -26.30
#